data_AF-A0A378U538-F1
#
_entry.id   AF-A0A378U538-F1
#
_cell.length_a   1.000
_cell.length_b   1.000
_cell.length_c   1.000
_cell.angle_alpha   90.00
_cell.angle_beta   90.00
_cell.angle_gamma   90.00
#
_symmetry.space_group_name_H-M   'P 1'
#
loop_
_entity.id
_entity.type
_entity.pdbx_description
1 polymer ?
#
loop_
_entity_poly.entity_id
_entity_poly.type
_entity_poly.pdbx_seq_one_letter_code
_entity_poly.pdbx_strand_id
1 'polypeptide(L)'
;MQDKASDKLGVIDFQDAVIGADTYDLVSLVRDAYIDVDETWVNEQIGIFYELKNPNMTLHDFTKNVNIMGVQRHLKVLGIFIRLYQRDGKERYLQNVPKVMNDLCHELNWLSEQGGDDIYTDFKEFIYQKILPAYNQVFISA
;
A
#
# COMPACT_ATOMS: atom_id res chain seq x y z
N MET A 1 39.94 -5.73 -9.24
CA MET A 1 39.10 -4.70 -9.88
C MET A 1 38.51 -3.87 -8.76
N GLN A 2 38.76 -2.57 -8.74
CA GLN A 2 38.11 -1.65 -7.80
C GLN A 2 36.75 -1.34 -8.42
N ASP A 3 35.67 -1.80 -7.80
CA ASP A 3 34.31 -1.43 -8.22
C ASP A 3 34.19 0.09 -8.10
N LYS A 4 34.04 0.77 -9.24
CA LYS A 4 33.79 2.21 -9.26
C LYS A 4 32.38 2.44 -8.74
N ALA A 5 32.26 2.96 -7.52
CA ALA A 5 30.99 3.47 -7.02
C ALA A 5 30.45 4.55 -7.98
N SER A 6 29.15 4.50 -8.26
CA SER A 6 28.42 5.46 -9.09
C SER A 6 27.27 6.02 -8.26
N ASP A 7 27.06 7.34 -8.30
CA ASP A 7 25.93 8.02 -7.63
C ASP A 7 24.60 7.85 -8.40
N LYS A 8 24.50 6.82 -9.24
CA LYS A 8 23.29 6.56 -10.04
C LYS A 8 22.41 5.58 -9.28
N LEU A 9 21.10 5.79 -9.33
CA LEU A 9 20.13 4.85 -8.78
C LEU A 9 20.21 3.52 -9.53
N GLY A 10 20.40 2.43 -8.79
CA GLY A 10 20.36 1.06 -9.30
C GLY A 10 19.12 0.34 -8.79
N VAL A 11 18.49 -0.46 -9.64
CA VAL A 11 17.36 -1.32 -9.27
C VAL A 11 17.88 -2.76 -9.13
N ILE A 12 17.57 -3.40 -8.00
CA ILE A 12 17.95 -4.78 -7.68
C ILE A 12 16.71 -5.58 -7.25
N ASP A 13 16.88 -6.88 -7.02
CA ASP A 13 15.82 -7.79 -6.54
C ASP A 13 14.63 -7.98 -7.51
N PHE A 14 14.89 -7.88 -8.82
CA PHE A 14 13.88 -8.00 -9.89
C PHE A 14 13.75 -9.43 -10.47
N GLN A 15 14.46 -10.42 -9.94
CA GLN A 15 14.46 -11.79 -10.49
C GLN A 15 13.09 -12.49 -10.40
N ASP A 16 12.24 -12.07 -9.46
CA ASP A 16 10.88 -12.59 -9.26
C ASP A 16 9.80 -11.65 -9.84
N ALA A 17 10.18 -10.73 -10.74
CA ALA A 17 9.25 -9.80 -11.36
C ALA A 17 8.16 -10.52 -12.17
N VAL A 18 6.93 -10.02 -12.08
CA VAL A 18 5.76 -10.58 -12.75
C VAL A 18 4.96 -9.48 -13.46
N ILE A 19 4.09 -9.89 -14.38
CA ILE A 19 3.12 -8.97 -15.00
C ILE A 19 2.00 -8.70 -13.98
N GLY A 20 1.76 -7.42 -13.71
CA GLY A 20 0.73 -6.95 -12.79
C GLY A 20 0.12 -5.64 -13.26
N ALA A 21 -0.70 -5.02 -12.39
CA ALA A 21 -1.20 -3.68 -12.66
C ALA A 21 -0.04 -2.70 -12.78
N ASP A 22 -0.21 -1.73 -13.68
CA ASP A 22 0.78 -0.69 -13.96
C ASP A 22 0.88 0.39 -12.86
N THR A 23 0.17 0.19 -11.74
CA THR A 23 0.22 0.94 -10.49
C THR A 23 0.92 0.17 -9.34
N TYR A 24 1.24 -1.11 -9.53
CA TYR A 24 1.75 -1.98 -8.44
C TYR A 24 3.05 -1.44 -7.82
N ASP A 25 4.03 -1.11 -8.67
CA ASP A 25 5.31 -0.60 -8.21
C ASP A 25 5.18 0.80 -7.63
N LEU A 26 4.31 1.66 -8.20
CA LEU A 26 4.03 2.97 -7.65
C LEU A 26 3.52 2.87 -6.21
N VAL A 27 2.50 2.05 -5.96
CA VAL A 27 1.97 1.82 -4.60
C VAL A 27 3.08 1.35 -3.66
N SER A 28 3.95 0.44 -4.12
CA SER A 28 5.05 -0.06 -3.29
C SER A 28 6.04 1.02 -2.85
N LEU A 29 6.18 2.08 -3.65
CA LEU A 29 7.06 3.21 -3.37
C LEU A 29 6.39 4.28 -2.52
N VAL A 30 5.15 4.67 -2.86
CA VAL A 30 4.48 5.79 -2.20
C VAL A 30 3.77 5.39 -0.91
N ARG A 31 3.51 4.09 -0.71
CA ARG A 31 2.92 3.52 0.49
C ARG A 31 3.80 2.38 1.04
N ASP A 32 5.10 2.63 1.14
CA ASP A 32 6.06 1.65 1.67
C ASP A 32 5.65 1.23 3.10
N ALA A 33 5.63 -0.07 3.38
CA ALA A 33 5.16 -0.62 4.65
C ALA A 33 6.04 -0.25 5.87
N TYR A 34 7.21 0.34 5.66
CA TYR A 34 8.20 0.66 6.68
C TYR A 34 8.43 2.17 6.87
N ILE A 35 7.79 3.02 6.03
CA ILE A 35 7.99 4.46 6.05
C ILE A 35 6.64 5.14 6.18
N ASP A 36 6.51 5.97 7.22
CA ASP A 36 5.37 6.86 7.39
C ASP A 36 5.58 8.12 6.55
N VAL A 37 4.63 8.37 5.64
CA VAL A 37 4.55 9.57 4.80
C VAL A 37 3.13 10.10 4.90
N ASP A 38 2.95 11.41 4.79
CA ASP A 38 1.62 12.00 4.83
C ASP A 38 0.89 11.90 3.48
N GLU A 39 -0.43 11.95 3.51
CA GLU A 39 -1.27 11.83 2.30
C GLU A 39 -1.04 12.95 1.29
N THR A 40 -0.56 14.14 1.70
CA THR A 40 -0.22 15.21 0.75
C THR A 40 0.92 14.76 -0.14
N TRP A 41 1.99 14.24 0.47
CA TRP A 41 3.14 13.72 -0.27
C TRP A 41 2.75 12.55 -1.17
N VAL A 42 1.94 11.60 -0.68
CA VAL A 42 1.46 10.47 -1.48
C VAL A 42 0.71 10.94 -2.72
N ASN A 43 -0.24 11.87 -2.56
CA ASN A 43 -1.03 12.41 -3.66
C ASN A 43 -0.18 13.20 -4.66
N GLU A 44 0.82 13.95 -4.19
CA GLU A 44 1.78 14.63 -5.05
C GLU A 44 2.59 13.64 -5.91
N GLN A 45 3.09 12.55 -5.32
CA GLN A 45 3.86 11.54 -6.06
C GLN A 45 2.99 10.78 -7.07
N ILE A 46 1.73 10.50 -6.73
CA ILE A 46 0.77 9.92 -7.68
C ILE A 46 0.56 10.87 -8.87
N GLY A 47 0.39 12.17 -8.60
CA GLY A 47 0.26 13.20 -9.63
C GLY A 47 1.49 13.29 -10.54
N ILE A 48 2.69 13.33 -9.96
CA ILE A 48 3.95 13.34 -10.71
C ILE A 48 4.05 12.11 -11.60
N PHE A 49 3.79 10.91 -11.06
CA PHE A 49 3.86 9.69 -11.83
C PHE A 49 2.81 9.63 -12.95
N TYR A 50 1.59 10.12 -12.68
CA TYR A 50 0.53 10.23 -13.67
C TYR A 50 0.97 11.11 -14.86
N GLU A 51 1.53 12.29 -14.60
CA GLU A 51 2.02 13.19 -15.66
C GLU A 51 3.16 12.55 -16.47
N LEU A 52 4.10 11.89 -15.79
CA LEU A 52 5.21 11.19 -16.46
C LEU A 52 4.73 10.02 -17.33
N LYS A 53 3.72 9.30 -16.87
CA LYS A 53 3.15 8.15 -17.56
C LYS A 53 2.19 8.56 -18.68
N ASN A 54 1.53 9.71 -18.55
CA ASN A 54 0.54 10.26 -19.46
C ASN A 54 -0.48 9.20 -19.96
N PRO A 55 -1.21 8.53 -19.05
CA PRO A 55 -2.15 7.49 -19.44
C PRO A 55 -3.39 8.10 -20.12
N ASN A 56 -4.08 7.32 -20.94
CA ASN A 56 -5.35 7.72 -21.54
C ASN A 56 -6.53 7.55 -20.57
N MET A 57 -6.45 8.17 -19.40
CA MET A 57 -7.51 8.23 -18.39
C MET A 57 -7.34 9.49 -17.55
N THR A 58 -8.36 9.86 -16.79
CA THR A 58 -8.27 11.01 -15.88
C THR A 58 -7.35 10.70 -14.69
N LEU A 59 -6.77 11.75 -14.07
CA LEU A 59 -6.04 11.60 -12.81
C LEU A 59 -6.92 10.95 -11.72
N HIS A 60 -8.21 11.27 -11.68
CA HIS A 60 -9.14 10.68 -10.73
C HIS A 60 -9.27 9.16 -10.92
N ASP A 61 -9.47 8.68 -12.16
CA ASP A 61 -9.54 7.24 -12.45
C ASP A 61 -8.20 6.54 -12.20
N PHE A 62 -7.10 7.22 -12.47
CA PHE A 62 -5.77 6.71 -12.17
C PHE A 62 -5.58 6.56 -10.65
N THR A 63 -5.90 7.58 -9.86
CA THR A 63 -5.85 7.53 -8.39
C THR A 63 -6.77 6.45 -7.82
N LYS A 64 -7.94 6.23 -8.42
CA LYS A 64 -8.80 5.09 -8.09
C LYS A 64 -8.09 3.74 -8.30
N ASN A 65 -7.44 3.55 -9.45
CA ASN A 65 -6.66 2.35 -9.73
C ASN A 65 -5.47 2.18 -8.77
N VAL A 66 -4.82 3.27 -8.36
CA VAL A 66 -3.76 3.26 -7.35
C VAL A 66 -4.31 2.80 -5.99
N ASN A 67 -5.43 3.36 -5.52
CA ASN A 67 -6.02 2.97 -4.24
C ASN A 67 -6.55 1.53 -4.25
N ILE A 68 -7.17 1.05 -5.33
CA ILE A 68 -7.58 -0.36 -5.46
C ILE A 68 -6.36 -1.29 -5.36
N MET A 69 -5.26 -0.94 -6.04
CA MET A 69 -4.02 -1.70 -5.99
C MET A 69 -3.40 -1.67 -4.59
N GLY A 70 -3.47 -0.51 -3.94
CA GLY A 70 -3.17 -0.27 -2.53
C GLY A 70 -3.85 -1.27 -1.61
N VAL A 71 -5.19 -1.32 -1.66
CA VAL A 71 -6.00 -2.23 -0.84
C VAL A 71 -5.54 -3.68 -1.01
N GLN A 72 -5.37 -4.14 -2.25
CA GLN A 72 -4.91 -5.50 -2.53
C GLN A 72 -3.53 -5.76 -1.92
N ARG A 73 -2.59 -4.84 -2.11
CA ARG A 73 -1.21 -4.98 -1.64
C ARG A 73 -1.14 -4.96 -0.11
N HIS A 74 -1.82 -4.04 0.54
CA HIS A 74 -1.81 -3.93 2.00
C HIS A 74 -2.47 -5.12 2.68
N LEU A 75 -3.57 -5.65 2.12
CA LEU A 75 -4.14 -6.92 2.59
C LEU A 75 -3.13 -8.07 2.50
N LYS A 76 -2.39 -8.16 1.38
CA LYS A 76 -1.31 -9.15 1.22
C LYS A 76 -0.17 -8.95 2.23
N VAL A 77 0.26 -7.71 2.44
CA VAL A 77 1.36 -7.37 3.37
C VAL A 77 0.97 -7.69 4.82
N LEU A 78 -0.25 -7.34 5.25
CA LEU A 78 -0.78 -7.69 6.58
C LEU A 78 -0.69 -9.21 6.80
N GLY A 79 -1.17 -10.01 5.85
CA GLY A 79 -1.06 -11.47 5.92
C GLY A 79 0.39 -11.97 5.94
N ILE A 80 1.29 -11.36 5.16
CA ILE A 80 2.71 -11.71 5.14
C ILE A 80 3.37 -11.42 6.50
N PHE A 81 3.10 -10.28 7.13
CA PHE A 81 3.67 -9.95 8.44
C PHE A 81 3.22 -10.92 9.51
N ILE A 82 1.94 -11.27 9.56
CA ILE A 82 1.43 -12.31 10.48
C ILE A 82 2.09 -13.66 10.20
N ARG A 83 2.22 -14.07 8.93
CA ARG A 83 2.90 -15.32 8.56
C ARG A 83 4.37 -15.32 8.99
N LEU A 84 5.11 -14.23 8.76
CA LEU A 84 6.52 -14.09 9.13
C LEU A 84 6.70 -14.17 10.66
N TYR A 85 5.77 -13.62 11.43
CA TYR A 85 5.76 -13.76 12.87
C TYR A 85 5.47 -15.22 13.30
N GLN A 86 4.33 -15.78 12.89
CA GLN A 86 3.86 -17.08 13.38
C GLN A 86 4.72 -18.26 12.91
N ARG A 87 5.19 -18.24 11.66
CA ARG A 87 5.94 -19.36 11.06
C ARG A 87 7.45 -19.20 11.26
N ASP A 88 7.97 -17.99 11.07
CA ASP A 88 9.41 -17.73 10.99
C ASP A 88 9.96 -17.04 12.26
N GLY A 89 9.12 -16.77 13.26
CA GLY A 89 9.52 -16.15 14.54
C GLY A 89 9.96 -14.70 14.42
N LYS A 90 9.65 -14.01 13.32
CA LYS A 90 10.14 -12.66 13.04
C LYS A 90 9.22 -11.59 13.64
N GLU A 91 9.25 -11.46 14.96
CA GLU A 91 8.39 -10.54 15.74
C GLU A 91 8.47 -9.07 15.29
N ARG A 92 9.63 -8.60 14.83
CA ARG A 92 9.83 -7.22 14.35
C ARG A 92 8.83 -6.75 13.29
N TYR A 93 8.23 -7.65 12.52
CA TYR A 93 7.24 -7.26 11.51
C TYR A 93 5.90 -6.83 12.10
N LEU A 94 5.57 -7.24 13.33
CA LEU A 94 4.36 -6.82 14.01
C LEU A 94 4.32 -5.30 14.24
N GLN A 95 5.49 -4.66 14.41
CA GLN A 95 5.62 -3.22 14.59
C GLN A 95 5.14 -2.41 13.36
N ASN A 96 5.14 -3.02 12.16
CA ASN A 96 4.71 -2.36 10.92
C ASN A 96 3.22 -2.61 10.61
N VAL A 97 2.55 -3.50 11.34
CA VAL A 97 1.12 -3.79 11.12
C VAL A 97 0.26 -2.53 11.30
N PRO A 98 0.47 -1.67 12.33
CA PRO A 98 -0.32 -0.46 12.48
C PRO A 98 -0.25 0.50 11.30
N LYS A 99 0.96 0.71 10.76
CA LYS A 99 1.18 1.53 9.58
C LYS A 99 0.39 1.02 8.38
N VAL A 100 0.53 -0.27 8.08
CA VAL A 100 -0.13 -0.89 6.92
C VAL A 100 -1.66 -0.93 7.08
N MET A 101 -2.15 -1.10 8.31
CA MET A 101 -3.59 -0.99 8.58
C MET A 101 -4.10 0.43 8.39
N ASN A 102 -3.32 1.44 8.79
CA ASN A 102 -3.67 2.84 8.58
C ASN A 102 -3.77 3.18 7.09
N ASP A 103 -2.80 2.76 6.28
CA ASP A 103 -2.85 2.92 4.82
C ASP A 103 -4.07 2.26 4.19
N LEU A 104 -4.37 1.02 4.57
CA LEU A 104 -5.56 0.31 4.11
C LEU A 104 -6.83 1.12 4.42
N CYS A 105 -6.92 1.68 5.63
CA CYS A 105 -8.05 2.54 6.01
C CYS A 105 -8.11 3.82 5.16
N HIS A 106 -6.99 4.49 4.90
CA HIS A 106 -6.94 5.68 4.04
C HIS A 106 -7.44 5.38 2.62
N GLU A 107 -6.95 4.30 2.02
CA GLU A 107 -7.35 3.86 0.68
C GLU A 107 -8.85 3.53 0.62
N LEU A 108 -9.38 2.84 1.62
CA LEU A 108 -10.80 2.49 1.70
C LEU A 108 -11.70 3.71 1.93
N ASN A 109 -11.28 4.68 2.73
CA ASN A 109 -12.02 5.94 2.90
C ASN A 109 -12.10 6.69 1.56
N TRP A 110 -10.96 6.83 0.87
CA TRP A 110 -10.93 7.48 -0.44
C TRP A 110 -11.83 6.74 -1.44
N LEU A 111 -11.74 5.41 -1.54
CA LEU A 111 -12.56 4.63 -2.47
C LEU A 111 -14.06 4.69 -2.15
N SER A 112 -14.43 4.69 -0.87
CA SER A 112 -15.83 4.83 -0.47
C SER A 112 -16.40 6.21 -0.80
N GLU A 113 -15.59 7.27 -0.71
CA GLU A 113 -16.02 8.64 -1.00
C GLU A 113 -15.96 9.01 -2.49
N GLN A 114 -14.98 8.47 -3.22
CA GLN A 114 -14.59 8.92 -4.55
C GLN A 114 -14.62 7.80 -5.61
N GLY A 115 -14.70 6.53 -5.21
CA GLY A 115 -14.55 5.38 -6.12
C GLY A 115 -15.75 5.12 -7.04
N GLY A 116 -16.94 5.64 -6.67
CA GLY A 116 -18.14 5.60 -7.51
C GLY A 116 -18.83 4.23 -7.62
N ASP A 117 -18.55 3.29 -6.71
CA ASP A 117 -19.19 1.98 -6.63
C ASP A 117 -19.45 1.61 -5.16
N ASP A 118 -20.64 1.09 -4.87
CA ASP A 118 -21.07 0.73 -3.51
C ASP A 118 -20.19 -0.36 -2.89
N ILE A 119 -19.55 -1.20 -3.72
CA ILE A 119 -18.65 -2.26 -3.23
C ILE A 119 -17.53 -1.74 -2.34
N TYR A 120 -17.03 -0.53 -2.59
CA TYR A 120 -15.97 0.07 -1.78
C TYR A 120 -16.47 0.46 -0.40
N THR A 121 -17.69 0.98 -0.33
CA THR A 121 -18.35 1.33 0.94
C THR A 121 -18.67 0.07 1.72
N ASP A 122 -19.26 -0.94 1.08
CA ASP A 122 -19.56 -2.22 1.71
C ASP A 122 -18.31 -2.88 2.30
N PHE A 123 -17.21 -2.89 1.53
CA PHE A 123 -15.96 -3.47 2.00
C PHE A 123 -15.31 -2.64 3.12
N LYS A 124 -15.33 -1.31 3.03
CA LYS A 124 -14.90 -0.42 4.11
C LYS A 124 -15.68 -0.70 5.40
N GLU A 125 -17.00 -0.80 5.32
CA GLU A 125 -17.86 -1.08 6.47
C GLU A 125 -17.55 -2.45 7.07
N PHE A 126 -17.32 -3.47 6.26
CA PHE A 126 -16.87 -4.77 6.75
C PHE A 126 -15.55 -4.65 7.52
N ILE A 127 -14.54 -3.98 6.97
CA ILE A 127 -13.25 -3.76 7.65
C ILE A 127 -13.45 -3.01 8.96
N TYR A 128 -14.23 -1.93 8.96
CA TYR A 128 -14.41 -1.06 10.12
C TYR A 128 -15.25 -1.70 11.23
N GLN A 129 -16.26 -2.48 10.88
CA GLN A 129 -17.18 -3.06 11.85
C GLN A 129 -16.73 -4.44 12.36
N LYS A 130 -15.98 -5.20 11.54
CA LYS A 130 -15.57 -6.57 11.89
C LYS A 130 -14.09 -6.70 12.18
N ILE A 131 -13.23 -6.06 11.39
CA ILE A 131 -11.78 -6.28 11.46
C ILE A 131 -11.10 -5.29 12.41
N LEU A 132 -11.37 -3.99 12.29
CA LEU A 132 -10.75 -2.97 13.14
C LEU A 132 -10.98 -3.21 14.65
N PRO A 133 -12.17 -3.63 15.14
CA PRO A 133 -12.35 -3.90 16.56
C PRO A 133 -11.44 -5.04 17.06
N ALA A 134 -11.32 -6.12 16.29
CA ALA A 134 -10.44 -7.24 16.62
C ALA A 134 -8.95 -6.84 16.54
N TYR A 135 -8.58 -6.07 15.51
CA TYR A 135 -7.25 -5.50 15.38
C TYR A 135 -6.87 -4.61 16.58
N ASN A 136 -7.76 -3.70 17.00
CA ASN A 136 -7.52 -2.77 18.10
C ASN A 136 -7.31 -3.49 19.44
N GLN A 137 -8.01 -4.61 19.67
CA GLN A 137 -7.81 -5.44 20.86
C GLN A 137 -6.40 -6.06 20.91
N VAL A 138 -5.80 -6.35 19.75
CA VAL A 138 -4.49 -7.01 19.66
C VAL A 138 -3.34 -6.02 19.59
N PHE A 139 -3.49 -4.92 18.85
CA PHE A 139 -2.36 -4.04 18.47
C PHE A 139 -2.39 -2.65 19.10
N ILE A 140 -3.53 -2.20 19.63
CA ILE A 140 -3.66 -0.86 20.24
C ILE A 140 -3.88 -0.95 21.76
N SER A 141 -4.62 -1.96 22.22
CA SER A 141 -5.04 -2.09 23.61
C SER A 141 -4.05 -2.86 24.50
N ALA A 142 -2.77 -2.93 24.11
CA ALA A 142 -1.69 -3.59 24.84
C ALA A 142 -0.81 -2.57 25.60
#